data_AF-H5XWE0-F1
#
_entry.id   AF-H5XWE0-F1
#
_cell.length_a   1.000
_cell.length_b   1.000
_cell.length_c   1.000
_cell.angle_alpha   90.00
_cell.angle_beta   90.00
_cell.angle_gamma   90.00
#
_symmetry.space_group_name_H-M   'P 1'
#
loop_
_entity.id
_entity.type
_entity.pdbx_description
1 polymer ?
#
loop_
_entity_poly.entity_id
_entity_poly.type
_entity_poly.pdbx_seq_one_letter_code
_entity_poly.pdbx_strand_id
1 'polypeptide(L)'
;MFDENETIEPMDTCGCGDIGYLTARTVPIDLAHGVGRIDKVPVYHCRSAYCQEFSLPPVVSRRLETIAEQMEETQATETTYTWQDKEIPVQDSGTQPDQTALDQTTDELALQAFTLQFVNRQYEDARVVQIVPGQAILFRSKLEDSEYYLLRYEEDSRTEGIWFSFLKFYYDEPNLTYEDFLEWSEDGHLKELGRIILDEVEDTLIDEFGEWT
;
A
#
# COMPACT_ATOMS: atom_id res chain seq x y z
N MET A 1 -16.92 -38.78 30.77
CA MET A 1 -17.96 -38.46 29.78
C MET A 1 -17.34 -37.36 28.96
N PHE A 2 -16.78 -37.72 27.82
CA PHE A 2 -16.12 -36.77 26.92
C PHE A 2 -17.22 -36.25 25.99
N ASP A 3 -17.42 -34.93 25.96
CA ASP A 3 -18.34 -34.31 25.02
C ASP A 3 -17.77 -34.45 23.60
N GLU A 4 -18.27 -35.43 22.85
CA GLU A 4 -17.91 -35.74 21.46
C GLU A 4 -18.62 -34.82 20.46
N ASN A 5 -18.66 -33.50 20.70
CA ASN A 5 -19.36 -32.60 19.76
C ASN A 5 -18.77 -31.18 19.66
N GLU A 6 -17.46 -31.02 19.83
CA GLU A 6 -16.75 -29.88 19.21
C GLU A 6 -16.38 -30.27 17.77
N THR A 7 -17.38 -30.18 16.88
CA THR A 7 -17.10 -30.00 15.46
C THR A 7 -16.32 -28.70 15.32
N ILE A 8 -15.00 -28.83 15.15
CA ILE A 8 -14.16 -27.75 14.63
C ILE A 8 -14.64 -27.54 13.20
N GLU A 9 -15.60 -26.63 13.01
CA GLU A 9 -15.94 -26.14 11.70
C GLU A 9 -14.66 -25.57 11.08
N PRO A 10 -14.28 -25.96 9.85
CA PRO A 10 -13.22 -25.24 9.17
C PRO A 10 -13.67 -23.78 9.10
N MET A 11 -12.86 -22.86 9.64
CA MET A 11 -13.04 -21.44 9.36
C MET A 11 -12.68 -21.25 7.89
N ASP A 12 -13.65 -21.60 7.03
CA ASP A 12 -13.60 -21.41 5.60
C ASP A 12 -13.50 -19.90 5.37
N THR A 13 -12.39 -19.51 4.77
CA THR A 13 -12.21 -18.37 3.87
C THR A 13 -12.95 -17.10 4.28
N CYS A 14 -12.21 -16.10 4.74
CA CYS A 14 -12.81 -14.78 4.90
C CYS A 14 -13.17 -14.29 3.49
N GLY A 15 -14.47 -14.21 3.21
CA GLY A 15 -15.03 -13.78 1.93
C GLY A 15 -14.84 -12.29 1.65
N CYS A 16 -13.65 -11.77 1.91
CA CYS A 16 -13.34 -10.35 1.97
C CYS A 16 -12.80 -9.81 0.64
N GLY A 17 -12.41 -10.71 -0.28
CA GLY A 17 -12.02 -10.37 -1.65
C GLY A 17 -10.87 -9.36 -1.73
N ASP A 18 -10.90 -8.49 -2.74
CA ASP A 18 -9.90 -7.44 -2.97
C ASP A 18 -10.21 -6.13 -2.25
N ILE A 19 -11.05 -6.19 -1.20
CA ILE A 19 -11.55 -5.02 -0.47
C ILE A 19 -10.80 -4.90 0.86
N GLY A 20 -9.98 -3.87 1.02
CA GLY A 20 -9.17 -3.70 2.23
C GLY A 20 -8.09 -2.62 2.11
N TYR A 21 -7.02 -2.76 2.88
CA TYR A 21 -5.82 -1.92 2.81
C TYR A 21 -4.62 -2.79 2.37
N LEU A 22 -3.68 -2.20 1.63
CA LEU A 22 -2.45 -2.90 1.29
C LEU A 22 -1.55 -2.92 2.53
N THR A 23 -1.20 -4.13 2.97
CA THR A 23 -0.17 -4.36 4.00
C THR A 23 1.07 -4.92 3.36
N ALA A 24 2.20 -4.87 4.07
CA ALA A 24 3.46 -5.41 3.60
C ALA A 24 3.72 -6.76 4.29
N ARG A 25 3.95 -7.83 3.53
CA ARG A 25 4.32 -9.15 4.06
C ARG A 25 5.58 -9.69 3.42
N THR A 26 6.28 -10.55 4.15
CA THR A 26 7.30 -11.42 3.55
C THR A 26 6.62 -12.60 2.89
N VAL A 27 6.81 -12.75 1.58
CA VAL A 27 6.24 -13.84 0.79
C VAL A 27 7.38 -14.79 0.38
N PRO A 28 7.25 -16.11 0.62
CA PRO A 28 8.19 -17.08 0.08
C PRO A 28 7.98 -17.24 -1.42
N ILE A 29 9.06 -17.44 -2.17
CA ILE A 29 9.02 -17.67 -3.62
C ILE A 29 9.89 -18.86 -3.99
N ASP A 30 9.40 -19.69 -4.91
CA ASP A 30 10.15 -20.82 -5.42
C ASP A 30 11.14 -20.32 -6.50
N LEU A 31 12.42 -20.62 -6.31
CA LEU A 31 13.51 -20.30 -7.24
C LEU A 31 14.21 -21.59 -7.66
N ALA A 32 14.88 -21.57 -8.81
CA ALA A 32 15.66 -22.71 -9.30
C ALA A 32 16.74 -23.21 -8.31
N HIS A 33 17.27 -22.34 -7.45
CA HIS A 33 18.27 -22.66 -6.42
C HIS A 33 17.71 -22.91 -5.02
N GLY A 34 16.39 -22.92 -4.84
CA GLY A 34 15.75 -23.18 -3.56
C GLY A 34 14.58 -22.23 -3.27
N VAL A 35 14.23 -22.07 -1.99
CA VAL A 35 13.16 -21.15 -1.58
C VAL A 35 13.77 -19.80 -1.26
N GLY A 36 13.37 -18.77 -1.98
CA GLY A 36 13.69 -17.37 -1.70
C GLY A 36 12.63 -16.68 -0.85
N ARG A 37 12.94 -15.46 -0.41
CA ARG A 37 12.03 -14.58 0.34
C ARG A 37 12.03 -13.18 -0.24
N ILE A 38 10.82 -12.64 -0.42
CA ILE A 38 10.62 -11.26 -0.84
C ILE A 38 9.93 -10.54 0.32
N ASP A 39 10.62 -9.57 0.91
CA ASP A 39 10.10 -8.74 1.99
C ASP A 39 9.23 -7.59 1.46
N LYS A 40 8.35 -7.08 2.32
CA LYS A 40 7.48 -5.92 2.05
C LYS A 40 6.54 -6.04 0.84
N VAL A 41 6.11 -7.24 0.50
CA VAL A 41 5.15 -7.46 -0.60
C VAL A 41 3.79 -6.86 -0.25
N PRO A 42 3.24 -5.97 -1.09
CA PRO A 42 1.91 -5.41 -0.92
C PRO A 42 0.84 -6.48 -1.10
N VAL A 43 0.06 -6.73 -0.06
CA VAL A 43 -1.05 -7.69 -0.08
C VAL A 43 -2.32 -7.03 0.42
N TYR A 44 -3.45 -7.34 -0.20
CA TYR A 44 -4.76 -7.00 0.36
C TYR A 44 -4.94 -7.77 1.65
N HIS A 45 -5.13 -7.03 2.74
CA HIS A 45 -5.49 -7.63 4.02
C HIS A 45 -6.95 -7.34 4.35
N CYS A 46 -7.63 -8.37 4.84
CA CYS A 46 -8.97 -8.23 5.38
C CYS A 46 -8.95 -7.32 6.61
N ARG A 47 -10.00 -6.50 6.78
CA ARG A 47 -10.22 -5.64 7.95
C ARG A 47 -10.49 -6.41 9.26
N SER A 48 -10.64 -7.73 9.23
CA SER A 48 -10.85 -8.58 10.41
C SER A 48 -9.53 -9.02 11.01
N ALA A 49 -9.31 -8.71 12.30
CA ALA A 49 -8.16 -9.20 13.06
C ALA A 49 -8.08 -10.73 13.17
N TYR A 50 -9.16 -11.43 12.83
CA TYR A 50 -9.26 -12.89 12.85
C TYR A 50 -9.05 -13.53 11.48
N CYS A 51 -8.87 -12.75 10.42
CA CYS A 51 -8.56 -13.25 9.10
C CYS A 51 -7.05 -13.30 8.87
N GLN A 52 -6.51 -14.47 8.55
CA GLN A 52 -5.11 -14.63 8.13
C GLN A 52 -4.93 -14.64 6.60
N GLU A 53 -6.03 -14.67 5.85
CA GLU A 53 -6.00 -14.65 4.40
C GLU A 53 -5.61 -13.27 3.85
N PHE A 54 -4.87 -13.31 2.76
CA PHE A 54 -4.48 -12.15 1.99
C PHE A 54 -4.58 -12.50 0.50
N SER A 55 -4.98 -11.54 -0.33
CA SER A 55 -4.86 -11.66 -1.78
C SER A 55 -3.75 -10.75 -2.27
N LEU A 56 -3.05 -11.18 -3.32
CA LEU A 56 -2.08 -10.34 -4.01
C LEU A 56 -2.82 -9.54 -5.08
N PRO A 57 -2.65 -8.21 -5.14
CA PRO A 57 -3.08 -7.45 -6.30
C PRO A 57 -2.49 -8.09 -7.57
N PRO A 58 -3.22 -8.17 -8.70
CA PRO A 58 -2.71 -8.89 -9.87
C PRO A 58 -1.42 -8.25 -10.42
N VAL A 59 -1.30 -6.92 -10.37
CA VAL A 59 -0.05 -6.20 -10.69
C VAL A 59 1.11 -6.55 -9.75
N VAL A 60 0.86 -6.77 -8.46
CA VAL A 60 1.88 -7.24 -7.51
C VAL A 60 2.31 -8.65 -7.87
N SER A 61 1.36 -9.53 -8.20
CA SER A 61 1.63 -10.91 -8.61
C SER A 61 2.55 -10.95 -9.83
N ARG A 62 2.25 -10.15 -10.86
CA ARG A 62 3.11 -10.01 -12.05
C ARG A 62 4.50 -9.49 -11.69
N ARG A 63 4.59 -8.52 -10.78
CA ARG A 63 5.88 -7.96 -10.35
C ARG A 63 6.73 -8.98 -9.57
N LEU A 64 6.10 -9.83 -8.76
CA LEU A 64 6.79 -10.90 -8.05
C LEU A 64 7.46 -11.88 -9.01
N GLU A 65 6.84 -12.19 -10.15
CA GLU A 65 7.45 -13.02 -11.19
C GLU A 65 8.75 -12.39 -11.71
N THR A 66 8.73 -11.09 -12.04
CA THR A 66 9.95 -10.36 -12.47
C THR A 66 11.02 -10.31 -11.39
N ILE A 67 10.63 -10.10 -10.13
CA ILE A 67 11.58 -10.12 -9.00
C ILE A 67 12.18 -11.52 -8.83
N ALA A 68 11.39 -12.58 -9.02
CA ALA A 68 11.87 -13.96 -8.97
C ALA A 68 12.96 -14.20 -10.02
N GLU A 69 12.70 -13.80 -11.27
CA GLU A 69 13.68 -13.90 -12.37
C GLU A 69 14.98 -13.16 -12.03
N GLN A 70 14.88 -11.94 -11.49
CA GLN A 70 16.05 -11.17 -11.04
C GLN A 70 16.81 -11.87 -9.90
N MET A 71 16.11 -12.49 -8.95
CA MET A 71 16.72 -13.28 -7.88
C MET A 71 17.42 -14.54 -8.42
N GLU A 72 16.87 -15.17 -9.47
CA GLU A 72 17.52 -16.32 -10.13
C GLU A 72 18.80 -15.89 -10.85
N GLU A 73 18.76 -14.79 -11.61
CA GLU A 73 19.93 -14.26 -12.32
C GLU A 73 21.07 -13.86 -11.38
N THR A 74 20.72 -13.29 -10.23
CA THR A 74 21.70 -12.82 -9.22
C THR A 74 22.03 -13.86 -8.16
N GLN A 75 21.39 -15.03 -8.18
CA GLN A 75 21.44 -16.05 -7.12
C GLN A 75 21.08 -15.52 -5.72
N ALA A 76 20.27 -14.47 -5.65
CA ALA A 76 19.79 -13.92 -4.40
C ALA A 76 18.76 -14.86 -3.74
N THR A 77 18.77 -14.91 -2.42
CA THR A 77 17.79 -15.70 -1.63
C THR A 77 16.84 -14.81 -0.83
N GLU A 78 17.18 -13.53 -0.68
CA GLU A 78 16.38 -12.52 0.00
C GLU A 78 16.40 -11.24 -0.84
N THR A 79 15.25 -10.58 -0.95
CA THR A 79 15.12 -9.25 -1.57
C THR A 79 13.92 -8.50 -0.99
N THR A 80 13.79 -7.22 -1.31
CA THR A 80 12.63 -6.40 -0.92
C THR A 80 11.79 -6.09 -2.17
N TYR A 81 10.47 -6.16 -2.02
CA TYR A 81 9.54 -5.82 -3.09
C TYR A 81 9.70 -4.37 -3.52
N THR A 82 9.85 -4.15 -4.82
CA THR A 82 9.94 -2.84 -5.45
C THR A 82 8.88 -2.73 -6.53
N TRP A 83 8.13 -1.62 -6.55
CA TRP A 83 7.07 -1.38 -7.53
C TRP A 83 7.57 -1.11 -8.96
N GLN A 84 8.83 -0.72 -9.10
CA GLN A 84 9.49 -0.45 -10.38
C GLN A 84 10.72 -1.35 -10.52
N ASP A 85 11.18 -1.54 -11.76
CA ASP A 85 12.52 -2.03 -12.09
C ASP A 85 13.59 -1.03 -11.64
N LYS A 86 13.63 -0.71 -10.35
CA LYS A 86 14.88 -0.25 -9.74
C LYS A 86 15.75 -1.49 -9.69
N GLU A 87 16.64 -1.59 -10.68
CA GLU A 87 17.79 -2.49 -10.66
C GLU A 87 18.35 -2.48 -9.23
N ILE A 88 18.22 -3.62 -8.55
CA ILE A 88 18.86 -3.83 -7.26
C ILE A 88 20.36 -3.62 -7.55
N PRO A 89 21.03 -2.63 -6.95
CA PRO A 89 22.46 -2.49 -7.17
C PRO A 89 23.08 -3.76 -6.59
N VAL A 90 23.64 -4.58 -7.48
CA VAL A 90 24.46 -5.72 -7.14
C VAL A 90 25.47 -5.23 -6.10
N GLN A 91 25.41 -5.76 -4.89
CA GLN A 91 26.46 -5.56 -3.89
C GLN A 91 27.72 -6.24 -4.41
N ASP A 92 28.46 -5.53 -5.27
CA ASP A 92 29.81 -5.89 -5.60
C ASP A 92 30.74 -5.28 -4.56
N SER A 93 31.06 -6.12 -3.58
CA SER A 93 32.35 -6.21 -2.89
C SER A 93 33.24 -4.96 -2.95
N GLY A 94 33.04 -4.05 -1.99
CA GLY A 94 34.11 -3.20 -1.47
C GLY A 94 34.19 -1.79 -2.04
N THR A 95 33.32 -0.90 -1.56
CA THR A 95 33.65 0.50 -1.24
C THR A 95 32.68 0.97 -0.14
N GLN A 96 33.12 1.88 0.74
CA GLN A 96 32.41 2.34 1.94
C GLN A 96 30.90 2.63 1.74
N PRO A 97 30.04 2.39 2.74
CA PRO A 97 28.63 2.70 2.65
C PRO A 97 28.45 4.23 2.58
N ASP A 98 27.91 4.67 1.45
CA ASP A 98 27.52 6.06 1.20
C ASP A 98 26.35 6.40 2.14
N GLN A 99 26.54 7.39 3.00
CA GLN A 99 25.58 7.77 4.05
C GLN A 99 24.23 8.26 3.49
N THR A 100 24.17 8.55 2.19
CA THR A 100 22.99 9.02 1.45
C THR A 100 21.94 7.94 1.16
N ALA A 101 22.32 6.66 1.10
CA ALA A 101 21.37 5.56 0.84
C ALA A 101 20.56 5.16 2.09
N LEU A 102 21.09 5.43 3.29
CA LEU A 102 20.43 5.20 4.58
C LEU A 102 19.34 6.24 4.88
N ASP A 103 19.54 7.48 4.42
CA ASP A 103 18.55 8.55 4.61
C ASP A 103 17.30 8.32 3.73
N GLN A 104 17.50 7.93 2.46
CA GLN A 104 16.39 7.62 1.55
C GLN A 104 15.50 6.46 2.03
N THR A 105 16.10 5.44 2.64
CA THR A 105 15.36 4.30 3.20
C THR A 105 14.62 4.65 4.50
N THR A 106 15.11 5.64 5.25
CA THR A 106 14.47 6.10 6.49
C THR A 106 13.24 6.95 6.18
N ASP A 107 13.34 7.85 5.21
CA ASP A 107 12.20 8.69 4.78
C ASP A 107 11.10 7.85 4.12
N GLU A 108 11.46 6.86 3.31
CA GLU A 108 10.50 5.92 2.73
C GLU A 108 9.77 5.10 3.81
N LEU A 109 10.49 4.66 4.85
CA LEU A 109 9.91 3.95 5.99
C LEU A 109 8.97 4.86 6.80
N ALA A 110 9.35 6.12 7.02
CA ALA A 110 8.53 7.11 7.72
C ALA A 110 7.24 7.40 6.95
N LEU A 111 7.31 7.55 5.63
CA LEU A 111 6.15 7.79 4.77
C LEU A 111 5.21 6.57 4.72
N GLN A 112 5.78 5.37 4.69
CA GLN A 112 5.01 4.12 4.81
C GLN A 112 4.30 4.04 6.17
N ALA A 113 5.00 4.31 7.27
CA ALA A 113 4.40 4.32 8.60
C ALA A 113 3.29 5.38 8.74
N PHE A 114 3.52 6.58 8.20
CA PHE A 114 2.53 7.65 8.16
C PHE A 114 1.28 7.23 7.41
N THR A 115 1.39 6.72 6.19
CA THR A 115 0.23 6.30 5.39
C THR A 115 -0.54 5.15 6.03
N LEU A 116 0.15 4.20 6.67
CA LEU A 116 -0.47 3.08 7.37
C LEU A 116 -1.24 3.48 8.65
N GLN A 117 -0.99 4.65 9.24
CA GLN A 117 -1.74 5.08 10.43
C GLN A 117 -3.23 5.38 10.11
N PHE A 118 -3.57 5.55 8.83
CA PHE A 118 -4.93 5.79 8.35
C PHE A 118 -5.73 4.50 8.15
N VAL A 119 -5.14 3.34 8.45
CA VAL A 119 -5.84 2.04 8.38
C VAL A 119 -7.09 2.08 9.26
N ASN A 120 -8.23 1.71 8.67
CA ASN A 120 -9.57 1.74 9.30
C ASN A 120 -10.07 3.11 9.75
N ARG A 121 -9.39 4.21 9.38
CA ARG A 121 -9.80 5.56 9.79
C ARG A 121 -11.10 5.97 9.11
N GLN A 122 -11.99 6.56 9.89
CA GLN A 122 -13.28 7.06 9.45
C GLN A 122 -13.46 8.47 9.99
N TYR A 123 -13.67 9.41 9.08
CA TYR A 123 -14.05 10.78 9.37
C TYR A 123 -15.57 10.89 9.38
N GLU A 124 -16.13 12.03 9.79
CA GLU A 124 -17.58 12.26 9.77
C GLU A 124 -18.16 12.03 8.37
N ASP A 125 -17.54 12.63 7.36
CA ASP A 125 -18.03 12.67 5.98
C ASP A 125 -17.26 11.78 5.00
N ALA A 126 -16.18 11.12 5.42
CA ALA A 126 -15.40 10.23 4.56
C ALA A 126 -14.87 8.99 5.29
N ARG A 127 -14.52 7.95 4.54
CA ARG A 127 -13.84 6.76 5.08
C ARG A 127 -12.67 6.35 4.22
N VAL A 128 -11.61 5.87 4.84
CA VAL A 128 -10.49 5.27 4.11
C VAL A 128 -10.95 3.96 3.46
N VAL A 129 -10.80 3.87 2.14
CA VAL A 129 -11.16 2.68 1.36
C VAL A 129 -9.94 1.90 0.92
N GLN A 130 -8.82 2.57 0.66
CA GLN A 130 -7.57 1.94 0.23
C GLN A 130 -6.37 2.79 0.65
N ILE A 131 -5.24 2.13 0.92
CA ILE A 131 -3.95 2.76 1.21
C ILE A 131 -2.92 2.08 0.33
N VAL A 132 -2.07 2.89 -0.30
CA VAL A 132 -0.85 2.46 -0.99
C VAL A 132 0.34 2.97 -0.14
N PRO A 133 0.99 2.09 0.64
CA PRO A 133 2.01 2.49 1.59
C PRO A 133 3.11 3.32 0.93
N GLY A 134 3.38 4.49 1.50
CA GLY A 134 4.40 5.40 0.99
C GLY A 134 4.00 6.21 -0.25
N GLN A 135 2.76 6.07 -0.75
CA GLN A 135 2.35 6.70 -2.00
C GLN A 135 1.01 7.43 -1.91
N ALA A 136 -0.03 6.78 -1.39
CA ALA A 136 -1.38 7.33 -1.48
C ALA A 136 -2.32 6.81 -0.40
N ILE A 137 -3.30 7.64 -0.04
CA ILE A 137 -4.46 7.26 0.76
C ILE A 137 -5.70 7.64 -0.04
N LEU A 138 -6.62 6.69 -0.20
CA LEU A 138 -7.91 6.92 -0.83
C LEU A 138 -9.04 6.91 0.18
N PHE A 139 -9.88 7.92 0.02
CA PHE A 139 -11.09 8.12 0.79
C PHE A 139 -12.30 8.04 -0.13
N ARG A 140 -13.38 7.49 0.39
CA ARG A 140 -14.70 7.56 -0.23
C ARG A 140 -15.61 8.41 0.63
N SER A 141 -16.32 9.33 -0.01
CA SER A 141 -17.34 10.15 0.64
C SER A 141 -18.44 9.26 1.22
N LYS A 142 -18.95 9.65 2.39
CA LYS A 142 -20.15 9.07 3.03
C LYS A 142 -21.41 9.83 2.60
N LEU A 143 -21.25 11.01 1.98
CA LEU A 143 -22.33 11.86 1.51
C LEU A 143 -22.75 11.48 0.08
N GLU A 144 -21.78 11.13 -0.77
CA GLU A 144 -22.01 10.73 -2.16
C GLU A 144 -21.20 9.48 -2.53
N ASP A 145 -21.89 8.40 -2.91
CA ASP A 145 -21.27 7.08 -3.10
C ASP A 145 -20.27 7.02 -4.27
N SER A 146 -20.39 7.89 -5.26
CA SER A 146 -19.49 7.98 -6.42
C SER A 146 -18.33 8.94 -6.19
N GLU A 147 -18.26 9.62 -5.05
CA GLU A 147 -17.27 10.65 -4.78
C GLU A 147 -16.08 10.10 -3.99
N TYR A 148 -14.89 10.31 -4.55
CA TYR A 148 -13.63 9.85 -3.99
C TYR A 148 -12.62 10.98 -3.85
N TYR A 149 -11.75 10.81 -2.88
CA TYR A 149 -10.65 11.72 -2.60
C TYR A 149 -9.35 10.93 -2.51
N LEU A 150 -8.27 11.55 -2.96
CA LEU A 150 -6.95 10.96 -3.03
C LEU A 150 -5.95 11.93 -2.39
N LEU A 151 -5.26 11.48 -1.36
CA LEU A 151 -4.09 12.13 -0.82
C LEU A 151 -2.85 11.41 -1.36
N ARG A 152 -2.12 12.02 -2.29
CA ARG A 152 -0.98 11.41 -2.99
C ARG A 152 0.31 12.11 -2.62
N TYR A 153 1.32 11.35 -2.21
CA TYR A 153 2.66 11.87 -1.99
C TYR A 153 3.27 12.38 -3.30
N GLU A 154 3.90 13.55 -3.26
CA GLU A 154 4.60 14.16 -4.39
C GLU A 154 6.11 14.19 -4.10
N GLU A 155 6.89 13.48 -4.91
CA GLU A 155 8.35 13.52 -4.84
C GLU A 155 8.86 14.80 -5.54
N ASP A 156 8.75 15.95 -4.85
CA ASP A 156 9.28 17.22 -5.36
C ASP A 156 10.70 17.48 -4.86
N SER A 157 11.69 17.15 -5.69
CA SER A 157 13.12 17.42 -5.44
C SER A 157 13.49 18.91 -5.28
N ARG A 158 12.55 19.85 -5.48
CA ARG A 158 12.81 21.29 -5.45
C ARG A 158 12.32 21.99 -4.18
N THR A 159 11.52 21.32 -3.37
CA THR A 159 10.93 21.87 -2.14
C THR A 159 11.39 21.05 -0.94
N GLU A 160 11.70 21.74 0.17
CA GLU A 160 12.07 21.09 1.42
C GLU A 160 10.80 20.60 2.13
N GLY A 161 10.79 19.35 2.60
CA GLY A 161 9.66 18.73 3.30
C GLY A 161 8.89 17.67 2.47
N ILE A 162 7.97 16.98 3.14
CA ILE A 162 7.12 15.94 2.54
C ILE A 162 5.78 16.59 2.16
N TRP A 163 5.43 16.51 0.88
CA TRP A 163 4.24 17.14 0.30
C TRP A 163 3.25 16.11 -0.21
N PHE A 164 1.98 16.44 -0.08
CA PHE A 164 0.87 15.66 -0.63
C PHE A 164 -0.02 16.52 -1.52
N SER A 165 -0.37 16.00 -2.68
CA SER A 165 -1.48 16.49 -3.49
C SER A 165 -2.78 15.93 -2.93
N PHE A 166 -3.73 16.81 -2.61
CA PHE A 166 -5.09 16.41 -2.24
C PHE A 166 -6.02 16.62 -3.43
N LEU A 167 -6.59 15.52 -3.90
CA LEU A 167 -7.28 15.41 -5.17
C LEU A 167 -8.69 14.86 -4.95
N LYS A 168 -9.62 15.25 -5.82
CA LYS A 168 -11.01 14.78 -5.83
C LYS A 168 -11.39 14.24 -7.20
N PHE A 169 -12.16 13.16 -7.23
CA PHE A 169 -12.66 12.56 -8.47
C PHE A 169 -13.98 11.83 -8.24
N TYR A 170 -14.66 11.52 -9.35
CA TYR A 170 -15.92 10.76 -9.34
C TYR A 170 -15.70 9.42 -10.06
N TYR A 171 -16.17 8.34 -9.44
CA TYR A 171 -16.01 6.98 -9.93
C TYR A 171 -17.27 6.17 -9.61
N ASP A 172 -17.89 5.61 -10.65
CA ASP A 172 -19.22 5.00 -10.57
C ASP A 172 -19.20 3.55 -10.06
N GLU A 173 -18.04 2.87 -10.06
CA GLU A 173 -17.98 1.49 -9.62
C GLU A 173 -17.95 1.36 -8.08
N PRO A 174 -18.60 0.31 -7.52
CA PRO A 174 -18.78 0.20 -6.08
C PRO A 174 -17.48 -0.09 -5.31
N ASN A 175 -16.49 -0.67 -5.97
CA ASN A 175 -15.20 -1.03 -5.41
C ASN A 175 -14.10 -0.51 -6.33
N LEU A 176 -13.29 0.41 -5.84
CA LEU A 176 -12.10 0.87 -6.54
C LEU A 176 -10.93 -0.05 -6.20
N THR A 177 -10.40 -0.77 -7.18
CA THR A 177 -9.25 -1.65 -7.01
C THR A 177 -7.94 -0.88 -7.15
N TYR A 178 -6.81 -1.53 -6.85
CA TYR A 178 -5.50 -0.91 -7.08
C TYR A 178 -5.20 -0.70 -8.58
N GLU A 179 -5.75 -1.55 -9.46
CA GLU A 179 -5.58 -1.38 -10.90
C GLU A 179 -6.37 -0.16 -11.39
N ASP A 180 -7.59 0.02 -10.88
CA ASP A 180 -8.37 1.23 -11.16
C ASP A 180 -7.66 2.48 -10.63
N PHE A 181 -7.01 2.40 -9.47
CA PHE A 181 -6.17 3.49 -8.97
C PHE A 181 -5.02 3.82 -9.94
N LEU A 182 -4.31 2.82 -10.47
CA LEU A 182 -3.24 3.06 -11.44
C LEU A 182 -3.77 3.72 -12.73
N GLU A 183 -4.95 3.32 -13.22
CA GLU A 183 -5.56 3.89 -14.43
C GLU A 183 -6.15 5.29 -14.19
N TRP A 184 -6.88 5.49 -13.08
CA TRP A 184 -7.60 6.74 -12.78
C TRP A 184 -6.75 7.80 -12.08
N SER A 185 -5.55 7.44 -11.60
CA SER A 185 -4.62 8.40 -11.00
C SER A 185 -3.87 9.27 -12.03
N GLU A 186 -4.11 9.05 -13.34
CA GLU A 186 -3.53 9.84 -14.43
C GLU A 186 -4.29 11.16 -14.70
N ASP A 187 -3.56 12.13 -15.27
CA ASP A 187 -4.00 13.52 -15.49
C ASP A 187 -5.22 13.59 -16.43
N GLY A 188 -6.39 13.93 -15.88
CA GLY A 188 -7.61 14.19 -16.66
C GLY A 188 -8.92 13.98 -15.89
N HIS A 189 -8.91 13.09 -14.91
CA HIS A 189 -10.10 12.75 -14.09
C HIS A 189 -10.07 13.38 -12.69
N LEU A 190 -8.91 13.91 -12.30
CA LEU A 190 -8.64 14.40 -10.96
C LEU A 190 -8.71 15.91 -10.91
N LYS A 191 -9.42 16.43 -9.91
CA LYS A 191 -9.42 17.84 -9.55
C LYS A 191 -8.52 18.05 -8.34
N GLU A 192 -7.42 18.78 -8.50
CA GLU A 192 -6.58 19.19 -7.37
C GLU A 192 -7.35 20.18 -6.48
N LEU A 193 -7.51 19.81 -5.21
CA LEU A 193 -8.08 20.64 -4.16
C LEU A 193 -7.00 21.49 -3.49
N GLY A 194 -5.79 20.95 -3.36
CA GLY A 194 -4.64 21.68 -2.84
C GLY A 194 -3.40 20.81 -2.65
N ARG A 195 -2.32 21.47 -2.20
CA ARG A 195 -1.08 20.82 -1.78
C ARG A 195 -0.89 21.04 -0.29
N ILE A 196 -0.59 19.97 0.43
CA ILE A 196 -0.56 19.94 1.89
C ILE A 196 0.81 19.42 2.33
N ILE A 197 1.42 20.08 3.30
CA ILE A 197 2.65 19.57 3.93
C ILE A 197 2.27 18.50 4.97
N LEU A 198 3.14 17.49 5.18
CA LEU A 198 2.90 16.38 6.11
C LEU A 198 2.27 16.80 7.46
N ASP A 199 2.80 17.87 8.06
CA ASP A 199 2.36 18.35 9.38
C ASP A 199 0.94 18.94 9.40
N GLU A 200 0.40 19.34 8.24
CA GLU A 200 -0.93 19.94 8.08
C GLU A 200 -1.97 18.94 7.53
N VAL A 201 -1.56 17.70 7.21
CA VAL A 201 -2.45 16.70 6.60
C VAL A 201 -3.65 16.42 7.49
N GLU A 202 -3.43 16.17 8.79
CA GLU A 202 -4.53 15.80 9.69
C GLU A 202 -5.53 16.95 9.85
N ASP A 203 -5.04 18.18 10.08
CA ASP A 203 -5.89 19.36 10.23
C ASP A 203 -6.70 19.61 8.95
N THR A 204 -6.09 19.45 7.77
CA THR A 204 -6.78 19.61 6.48
C THR A 204 -7.86 18.54 6.28
N LEU A 205 -7.59 17.29 6.67
CA LEU A 205 -8.57 16.21 6.58
C LEU A 205 -9.74 16.40 7.56
N ILE A 206 -9.48 16.94 8.76
CA ILE A 206 -10.53 17.28 9.74
C ILE A 206 -11.37 18.45 9.22
N ASP A 207 -10.75 19.47 8.62
CA ASP A 207 -11.46 20.62 8.05
C ASP A 207 -12.36 20.20 6.86
N GLU A 208 -11.92 19.25 6.03
CA GLU A 208 -12.69 18.76 4.87
C GLU A 208 -13.74 17.70 5.25
N PHE A 209 -13.42 16.77 6.17
CA PHE A 209 -14.26 15.60 6.43
C PHE A 209 -14.86 15.52 7.84
N GLY A 210 -14.58 16.49 8.71
CA GLY A 210 -14.98 16.47 10.12
C GLY A 210 -14.07 15.60 11.00
N GLU A 211 -14.38 15.50 12.29
CA GLU A 211 -13.58 14.73 13.26
C GLU A 211 -13.61 13.21 12.95
N TRP A 212 -12.54 12.50 13.30
CA TRP A 212 -12.44 11.05 13.09
C TRP A 212 -12.90 10.23 14.32
N THR A 213 -13.47 9.05 14.07
CA THR A 213 -14.01 8.12 15.09
C THR A 213 -13.36 6.75 15.05
#